data_AF-A0A965EIG1-F1
#
_entry.id   AF-A0A965EIG1-F1
#
_cell.length_a   1.000
_cell.length_b   1.000
_cell.length_c   1.000
_cell.angle_alpha   90.00
_cell.angle_beta   90.00
_cell.angle_gamma   90.00
#
_symmetry.space_group_name_H-M   'P 1'
#
loop_
_entity.id
_entity.type
_entity.pdbx_description
1 polymer ?
#
loop_
_entity_poly.entity_id
_entity_poly.type
_entity_poly.pdbx_seq_one_letter_code
_entity_poly.pdbx_strand_id
1 'polypeptide(L)' 'MIGDRVKRIEDPALLRGKAVFVDDIHLAGMLQAAFLRSPHPHAKILSIDTSAAKAVAGVHAVYTLADLSPHVLMD' A
#
# COMPACT_ATOMS: atom_id res chain seq x y z
N MET A 1 -2.19 22.02 30.17
CA MET A 1 -1.80 22.23 31.57
C MET A 1 -0.75 21.19 31.93
N ILE A 2 0.37 21.62 32.49
CA ILE A 2 1.44 20.71 32.90
C ILE A 2 1.11 20.22 34.31
N GLY A 3 1.01 18.90 34.49
CA GLY A 3 0.69 18.26 35.78
C GLY A 3 -0.76 17.78 35.93
N ASP A 4 -1.68 18.20 35.07
CA ASP A 4 -3.10 17.84 35.17
C ASP A 4 -3.45 16.55 34.42
N ARG A 5 -4.43 15.80 34.92
CA ARG A 5 -5.06 14.67 34.20
C ARG A 5 -6.03 15.19 33.14
N VAL A 6 -5.50 15.55 31.97
CA VAL A 6 -6.29 16.03 30.83
C VAL A 6 -6.80 14.84 30.00
N LYS A 7 -8.07 14.90 29.57
CA LYS A 7 -8.63 13.92 28.63
C LYS A 7 -8.01 14.10 27.24
N ARG A 8 -7.76 13.00 26.54
CA ARG A 8 -7.25 13.02 25.17
C ARG A 8 -8.27 13.65 24.22
N ILE A 9 -7.79 14.42 23.26
CA ILE A 9 -8.63 15.16 22.31
C ILE A 9 -9.28 14.19 21.30
N GLU A 10 -8.57 13.13 20.98
CA GLU A 10 -8.91 12.11 20.00
C GLU A 10 -9.93 11.08 20.51
N ASP A 11 -10.07 10.88 21.83
CA ASP A 11 -10.93 9.86 22.45
C ASP A 11 -12.37 9.90 21.92
N PRO A 12 -13.05 11.06 21.81
CA PRO A 12 -14.43 11.10 21.32
C PRO A 12 -14.61 10.61 19.88
N ALA A 13 -13.58 10.75 19.03
CA ALA A 13 -13.62 10.28 17.64
C ALA A 13 -13.25 8.80 17.56
N LEU A 14 -12.17 8.40 18.23
CA LEU A 14 -11.68 7.02 18.27
C LEU A 14 -12.73 6.07 18.87
N LEU A 15 -13.30 6.42 20.03
CA LEU A 15 -14.24 5.56 20.76
C LEU A 15 -15.62 5.46 20.10
N ARG A 16 -15.89 6.25 19.06
CA ARG A 16 -17.20 6.29 18.37
C ARG A 16 -17.11 5.85 16.91
N GLY A 17 -15.97 5.35 16.46
CA GLY A 17 -15.75 5.00 15.05
C GLY A 17 -15.86 6.21 14.11
N LYS A 18 -15.53 7.42 14.61
CA LYS A 18 -15.56 8.67 13.84
C LYS A 18 -14.17 9.19 13.49
N ALA A 19 -13.13 8.56 14.03
CA ALA A 19 -11.77 8.79 13.55
C ALA A 19 -11.65 8.17 12.15
N VAL A 20 -10.84 8.81 11.30
CA VAL A 20 -10.56 8.36 9.94
C VAL A 20 -9.10 7.94 9.90
N PHE A 21 -8.87 6.67 9.63
CA PHE A 21 -7.56 6.11 9.32
C PHE A 21 -7.36 6.03 7.81
N VAL A 22 -6.14 5.69 7.37
CA VAL A 22 -5.79 5.65 5.94
C VAL A 22 -6.74 4.73 5.15
N ASP A 23 -7.13 3.59 5.71
CA ASP A 23 -8.00 2.60 5.05
C ASP A 23 -9.49 2.99 5.05
N ASP A 24 -9.88 3.99 5.86
CA ASP A 24 -11.25 4.52 5.84
C ASP A 24 -11.46 5.50 4.66
N ILE A 25 -10.37 5.95 4.03
CA ILE A 25 -10.42 6.91 2.93
C ILE A 25 -10.84 6.19 1.63
N HIS A 26 -11.94 6.66 1.03
CA HIS A 26 -12.44 6.16 -0.24
C HIS A 26 -12.56 7.31 -1.24
N LEU A 27 -11.83 7.22 -2.35
CA LEU A 27 -11.85 8.21 -3.44
C LEU A 27 -12.51 7.64 -4.69
N ALA A 28 -13.18 8.49 -5.46
CA ALA A 28 -13.73 8.09 -6.74
C ALA A 28 -12.60 7.63 -7.69
N GLY A 29 -12.74 6.42 -8.24
CA GLY A 29 -11.72 5.82 -9.12
C GLY A 29 -10.49 5.25 -8.41
N MET A 30 -10.51 5.13 -7.07
CA MET A 30 -9.41 4.53 -6.31
C MET A 30 -9.15 3.09 -6.75
N LEU A 31 -7.92 2.81 -7.18
CA LEU A 31 -7.44 1.47 -7.47
C LEU A 31 -6.89 0.80 -6.21
N GLN A 32 -6.84 -0.53 -6.22
CA GLN A 32 -6.26 -1.35 -5.16
C GLN A 32 -4.92 -1.93 -5.61
N ALA A 33 -3.98 -2.06 -4.69
CA ALA A 33 -2.66 -2.62 -4.96
C ALA A 33 -2.43 -3.91 -4.15
N ALA A 34 -1.75 -4.87 -4.77
CA ALA A 34 -1.28 -6.09 -4.11
C ALA A 34 0.19 -6.32 -4.43
N PHE A 35 0.91 -6.93 -3.49
CA PHE A 35 2.36 -7.18 -3.62
C PHE A 35 2.64 -8.68 -3.63
N LEU A 36 3.24 -9.16 -4.72
CA LEU A 36 3.87 -10.47 -4.75
C LEU A 36 5.24 -10.38 -4.07
N ARG A 37 5.48 -11.22 -3.06
CA ARG A 37 6.73 -11.25 -2.29
C ARG A 37 7.48 -12.55 -2.55
N SER A 38 8.79 -12.51 -2.35
CA SER A 38 9.64 -13.70 -2.49
C SER A 38 9.19 -14.81 -1.54
N PRO A 39 8.98 -16.04 -2.02
CA PRO A 39 8.80 -17.21 -1.15
C PRO A 39 10.14 -17.76 -0.65
N HIS A 40 11.27 -17.21 -1.11
CA HIS A 40 12.61 -17.64 -0.75
C HIS A 40 13.31 -16.58 0.12
N PRO A 41 14.02 -16.99 1.19
CA PRO A 41 14.77 -16.06 2.03
C PRO A 41 15.98 -15.45 1.31
N HIS A 42 16.58 -16.18 0.37
CA HIS A 42 17.66 -15.69 -0.48
C HIS A 42 17.65 -16.43 -1.83
N ALA A 43 17.53 -15.68 -2.92
CA ALA A 43 17.54 -16.22 -4.29
C ALA A 43 17.85 -15.10 -5.29
N LYS A 44 18.34 -15.48 -6.47
CA LYS A 44 18.44 -14.58 -7.62
C LYS A 44 17.15 -14.64 -8.44
N ILE A 45 16.59 -13.49 -8.79
CA ILE A 45 15.48 -13.40 -9.75
C ILE A 45 16.06 -13.63 -11.15
N LEU A 46 15.72 -14.76 -11.78
CA LEU A 46 16.16 -15.08 -13.15
C LEU A 46 15.20 -14.49 -14.19
N SER A 47 13.89 -14.56 -13.92
CA SER A 47 12.86 -14.03 -14.80
C SER A 47 11.58 -13.72 -14.00
N ILE A 48 10.76 -12.83 -14.55
CA ILE A 48 9.40 -12.54 -14.10
C ILE A 48 8.53 -12.45 -15.36
N ASP A 49 7.49 -13.27 -15.45
CA ASP A 49 6.46 -13.14 -16.47
C ASP A 49 5.18 -12.56 -15.86
N THR A 50 4.70 -11.45 -16.44
CA THR A 50 3.51 -10.73 -15.97
C THR A 50 2.32 -10.87 -16.93
N SER A 51 2.47 -11.61 -18.04
CA SER A 51 1.50 -11.70 -19.12
C SER A 51 0.11 -12.14 -18.63
N ALA A 52 0.05 -13.23 -17.87
CA ALA A 52 -1.19 -13.76 -17.33
C ALA A 52 -1.87 -12.78 -16.38
N ALA A 53 -1.12 -12.12 -15.50
CA ALA A 53 -1.67 -11.14 -14.55
C ALA A 53 -2.23 -9.91 -15.26
N LYS A 54 -1.53 -9.40 -16.29
CA LYS A 54 -1.98 -8.27 -17.11
C LYS A 54 -3.25 -8.58 -17.92
N ALA A 55 -3.51 -9.85 -18.23
CA ALA A 55 -4.69 -10.27 -18.98
C ALA A 55 -5.96 -10.40 -18.11
N VAL A 56 -5.85 -10.33 -16.78
CA VAL A 56 -7.01 -10.44 -15.89
C VAL A 56 -7.85 -9.16 -15.97
N ALA A 57 -9.16 -9.32 -16.22
CA ALA A 57 -10.09 -8.20 -16.24
C ALA A 57 -10.08 -7.43 -14.91
N GLY A 58 -9.93 -6.11 -14.99
CA GLY A 58 -9.84 -5.23 -13.82
C GLY A 58 -8.42 -4.97 -13.31
N VAL A 59 -7.40 -5.70 -13.79
CA VAL A 59 -6.00 -5.35 -13.53
C VAL A 59 -5.64 -4.13 -14.37
N HIS A 60 -5.33 -3.02 -13.69
CA HIS A 60 -4.95 -1.78 -14.36
C HIS A 60 -3.47 -1.74 -14.72
N ALA A 61 -2.61 -2.29 -13.87
CA ALA A 61 -1.17 -2.35 -14.10
C ALA A 61 -0.52 -3.49 -13.30
N VAL A 62 0.60 -3.99 -13.81
CA VAL A 62 1.50 -4.91 -13.10
C VAL A 62 2.93 -4.37 -13.28
N TYR A 63 3.58 -4.04 -12.18
CA TYR A 63 4.91 -3.45 -12.16
C TYR A 63 5.96 -4.42 -11.63
N THR A 64 7.12 -4.40 -12.27
CA THR A 64 8.33 -5.11 -11.87
C THR A 64 9.46 -4.09 -11.66
N LEU A 65 10.63 -4.55 -11.23
CA LEU A 65 11.81 -3.68 -11.17
C LEU A 65 12.12 -3.05 -12.54
N ALA A 66 11.90 -3.77 -13.66
CA ALA A 66 12.18 -3.23 -14.99
C ALA A 66 11.36 -1.96 -15.31
N ASP A 67 10.15 -1.86 -14.77
CA ASP A 67 9.28 -0.69 -14.93
C ASP A 67 9.65 0.45 -13.96
N LEU A 68 10.20 0.11 -12.79
CA LEU A 68 10.51 1.07 -11.73
C LEU A 68 11.94 1.60 -11.77
N SER A 69 12.89 0.85 -12.35
CA SER A 69 14.32 1.19 -12.39
C SER A 69 14.58 2.66 -12.76
N PRO A 70 13.93 3.26 -13.78
CA PRO A 70 14.17 4.66 -14.14
C PRO A 70 13.80 5.69 -13.06
N HIS A 71 13.05 5.29 -12.04
CA HIS A 71 12.49 6.16 -11.01
C HIS A 71 13.03 5.89 -9.61
N VAL A 72 13.57 4.69 -9.35
CA VAL A 72 13.97 4.25 -8.00
C VAL A 72 15.45 3.92 -7.86
N LEU A 73 16.15 3.69 -8.97
CA LEU A 73 17.60 3.56 -8.97
C LEU A 73 18.17 4.85 -9.53
N MET A 74 18.86 5.61 -8.68
CA MET A 74 19.77 6.66 -9.13
C MET A 74 21.09 5.98 -9.51
N ASP A 75 21.75 6.48 -10.56
CA ASP A 75 23.08 6.02 -10.99
C ASP A 75 24.09 5.98 -9.83
#